data_AF-A0A7S0A8C4-F1
#
_entry.id   AF-A0A7S0A8C4-F1
#
_cell.length_a   1.000
_cell.length_b   1.000
_cell.length_c   1.000
_cell.angle_alpha   90.00
_cell.angle_beta   90.00
_cell.angle_gamma   90.00
#
_symmetry.space_group_name_H-M   'P 1'
#
loop_
_entity.id
_entity.type
_entity.pdbx_description
1 polymer ?
#
loop_
_entity_poly.entity_id
_entity_poly.type
_entity_poly.pdbx_seq_one_letter_code
_entity_poly.pdbx_strand_id
1 'polypeptide(L)'
;SSLQSSIEDRHHCARPSARSFLSAQVEAPRNQSFSRRLRKELSPYLPGSQRRRLMVGTRQSVRDELQKRGCSLLRAVEHPVFDFLCAFMIVINSVIIGGMVEWQTWHESENRYYLMAADICSLFFLFELILRILANGVKGFFCAQ
;
A
#
# COMPACT_ATOMS: atom_id res chain seq x y z
N SER A 1 -22.10 -32.01 -16.51
CA SER A 1 -21.96 -32.27 -15.07
C SER A 1 -20.48 -32.33 -14.74
N SER A 2 -20.08 -31.73 -13.61
CA SER A 2 -18.78 -31.87 -12.94
C SER A 2 -17.52 -31.37 -13.67
N LEU A 3 -17.29 -30.06 -13.60
CA LEU A 3 -15.95 -29.43 -13.55
C LEU A 3 -16.11 -28.05 -12.88
N GLN A 4 -16.46 -28.11 -11.60
CA GLN A 4 -16.68 -26.97 -10.72
C GLN A 4 -16.00 -27.33 -9.40
N SER A 5 -14.67 -27.22 -9.34
CA SER A 5 -13.92 -27.48 -8.12
C SER A 5 -12.49 -26.97 -8.28
N SER A 6 -12.09 -26.15 -7.31
CA SER A 6 -10.71 -26.02 -6.87
C SER A 6 -9.83 -24.96 -7.53
N ILE A 7 -10.21 -23.68 -7.40
CA ILE A 7 -9.24 -22.60 -7.15
C ILE A 7 -9.84 -21.68 -6.09
N GLU A 8 -9.82 -22.17 -4.86
CA GLU A 8 -10.18 -21.43 -3.65
C GLU A 8 -8.90 -21.38 -2.80
N ASP A 9 -7.93 -20.54 -3.19
CA ASP A 9 -6.68 -20.39 -2.46
C ASP A 9 -6.38 -18.90 -2.15
N ARG A 10 -6.68 -18.56 -0.89
CA ARG A 10 -5.85 -17.72 0.00
C ARG A 10 -5.66 -16.24 -0.35
N HIS A 11 -6.72 -15.46 -0.16
CA HIS A 11 -6.57 -14.13 0.45
C HIS A 11 -7.03 -14.17 1.90
N HIS A 12 -6.29 -14.92 2.74
CA HIS A 12 -6.38 -14.76 4.19
C HIS A 12 -5.73 -13.43 4.58
N CYS A 13 -6.51 -12.35 4.45
CA CYS A 13 -6.30 -11.17 5.27
C CYS A 13 -6.45 -11.65 6.72
N ALA A 14 -5.31 -11.90 7.36
CA ALA A 14 -5.23 -12.49 8.68
C ALA A 14 -6.16 -11.74 9.63
N ARG A 15 -7.27 -12.38 10.02
CA ARG A 15 -8.10 -11.90 11.11
C ARG A 15 -7.18 -11.73 12.32
N PRO A 16 -7.09 -10.54 12.93
CA PRO A 16 -6.34 -10.41 14.17
C PRO A 16 -6.95 -11.38 15.18
N SER A 17 -6.13 -12.35 15.59
CA SER A 17 -6.44 -13.32 16.63
C SER A 17 -6.96 -12.58 17.86
N ALA A 18 -8.11 -13.01 18.37
CA ALA A 18 -8.89 -12.41 19.45
C ALA A 18 -8.21 -12.44 20.83
N ARG A 19 -6.88 -12.32 20.89
CA ARG A 19 -6.08 -12.30 22.13
C ARG A 19 -5.68 -10.90 22.60
N SER A 20 -6.06 -9.83 21.90
CA SER A 20 -5.76 -8.43 22.28
C SER A 20 -6.93 -7.69 22.96
N PHE A 21 -8.02 -8.38 23.30
CA PHE A 21 -9.18 -7.79 23.97
C PHE A 21 -9.07 -7.65 25.51
N LEU A 22 -7.91 -8.00 26.11
CA LEU A 22 -7.66 -7.89 27.55
C LEU A 22 -6.61 -6.84 27.91
N SER A 23 -6.58 -5.73 27.17
CA SER A 23 -5.89 -4.51 27.62
C SER A 23 -6.75 -3.27 27.37
N ALA A 24 -8.04 -3.40 27.64
CA ALA A 24 -8.86 -2.25 27.95
C ALA A 24 -8.49 -1.75 29.35
N GLN A 25 -8.21 -0.45 29.42
CA GLN A 25 -8.42 0.41 30.58
C GLN A 25 -7.39 0.36 31.72
N VAL A 26 -6.22 0.96 31.45
CA VAL A 26 -5.67 1.93 32.42
C VAL A 26 -5.26 3.17 31.60
N GLU A 27 -6.23 4.02 31.28
CA GLU A 27 -5.96 5.39 30.85
C GLU A 27 -5.41 6.18 32.04
N ALA A 28 -4.12 5.97 32.32
CA ALA A 28 -3.39 6.83 33.24
C ALA A 28 -3.21 8.21 32.58
N PRO A 29 -3.55 9.32 33.26
CA PRO A 29 -3.42 10.65 32.73
C PRO A 29 -1.98 10.91 32.26
N ARG A 30 -1.91 11.38 31.02
CA ARG A 30 -0.76 11.46 30.11
C ARG A 30 0.26 12.52 30.57
N ASN A 31 0.92 12.30 31.71
CA ASN A 31 1.99 13.17 32.16
C ASN A 31 3.34 12.67 31.59
N GLN A 32 3.58 12.94 30.30
CA GLN A 32 4.80 12.49 29.57
C GLN A 32 6.11 12.90 30.26
N SER A 33 6.10 13.98 31.03
CA SER A 33 7.23 14.48 31.82
C SER A 33 7.58 13.55 32.98
N PHE A 34 6.58 12.93 33.62
CA PHE A 34 6.77 12.02 34.75
C PHE A 34 7.42 10.71 34.31
N SER A 35 6.97 10.15 33.18
CA SER A 35 7.55 8.94 32.59
C SER A 35 9.04 9.13 32.24
N ARG A 36 9.44 10.34 31.83
CA ARG A 36 10.85 10.66 31.54
C ARG A 36 11.72 10.71 32.81
N ARG A 37 11.17 11.20 33.93
CA ARG A 37 11.88 11.22 35.21
C ARG A 37 12.00 9.83 35.81
N LEU A 38 10.92 9.06 35.84
CA LEU A 38 10.94 7.67 36.32
C LEU A 38 11.90 6.79 35.51
N ARG A 39 11.98 6.99 34.19
CA ARG A 39 12.90 6.23 33.34
C ARG A 39 14.38 6.51 33.66
N LYS A 40 14.72 7.72 34.13
CA LYS A 40 16.09 8.06 34.55
C LYS A 40 16.42 7.42 35.90
N GLU A 41 15.49 7.49 36.84
CA GLU A 41 15.65 6.91 38.18
C GLU A 41 15.71 5.38 38.17
N LEU A 42 14.89 4.72 37.34
CA LEU A 42 14.79 3.26 37.32
C LEU A 42 15.82 2.57 36.41
N SER A 43 16.59 3.33 35.61
CA SER A 43 17.57 2.78 34.66
C SER A 43 18.77 2.01 35.27
N PRO A 44 19.26 2.26 36.49
CA PRO A 44 20.40 1.52 37.04
C PRO A 44 20.04 0.11 37.51
N TYR A 45 18.77 -0.11 37.87
CA TYR A 45 18.32 -1.35 38.52
C TYR A 45 17.73 -2.38 37.56
N LEU A 46 17.69 -2.08 36.26
CA LEU A 46 17.11 -2.96 35.25
C LEU A 46 18.18 -3.86 34.60
N PRO A 47 18.03 -5.19 34.67
CA PRO A 47 18.97 -6.13 34.05
C PRO A 47 19.00 -5.98 32.52
N GLY A 48 20.19 -6.14 31.92
CA GLY A 48 20.47 -5.79 30.52
C GLY A 48 19.60 -6.47 29.45
N SER A 49 18.94 -7.58 29.80
CA SER A 49 17.99 -8.30 28.93
C SER A 49 16.65 -7.57 28.73
N GLN A 50 16.19 -6.76 29.70
CA GLN A 50 14.95 -5.98 29.57
C GLN A 50 15.15 -4.66 28.81
N ARG A 51 16.36 -4.08 28.85
CA ARG A 51 16.68 -2.80 28.19
C ARG A 51 16.47 -2.85 26.68
N ARG A 52 16.69 -4.02 26.05
CA ARG A 52 16.45 -4.22 24.61
C ARG A 52 14.98 -4.25 24.23
N ARG A 53 14.07 -4.74 25.09
CA ARG A 53 12.63 -4.80 24.78
C ARG A 53 11.97 -3.43 24.77
N LEU A 54 12.44 -2.49 25.60
CA LEU A 54 11.82 -1.18 25.74
C LEU A 54 12.09 -0.23 24.55
N MET A 55 13.12 -0.49 23.74
CA MET A 55 13.38 0.27 22.50
C MET A 55 12.70 -0.33 21.27
N VAL A 56 12.24 -1.59 21.34
CA VAL A 56 11.53 -2.25 20.23
C VAL A 56 10.08 -1.75 20.09
N GLY A 57 9.45 -1.29 21.17
CA GLY A 57 8.04 -0.88 21.17
C GLY A 57 7.70 0.34 20.29
N THR A 58 8.61 1.31 20.13
CA THR A 58 8.30 2.53 19.38
C THR A 58 8.29 2.32 17.86
N ARG A 59 9.03 1.32 17.35
CA ARG A 59 9.04 0.97 15.92
C ARG A 59 7.84 0.11 15.51
N GLN A 60 7.27 -0.64 16.45
CA GLN A 60 6.09 -1.47 16.19
C GLN A 60 4.86 -0.60 15.85
N SER A 61 4.63 0.46 16.63
CA SER A 61 3.44 1.32 16.48
C SER A 61 3.32 2.04 15.14
N VAL A 62 4.45 2.43 14.51
CA VAL A 62 4.43 3.06 13.17
C VAL A 62 4.10 2.03 12.08
N ARG A 63 4.51 0.77 12.28
CA ARG A 63 4.28 -0.32 11.34
C ARG A 63 2.81 -0.76 11.36
N ASP A 64 2.20 -0.81 12.54
CA ASP A 64 0.80 -1.20 12.71
C ASP A 64 -0.16 -0.16 12.08
N GLU A 65 0.16 1.13 12.18
CA GLU A 65 -0.59 2.21 11.52
C GLU A 65 -0.48 2.13 9.98
N LEU A 66 0.71 1.86 9.44
CA LEU A 66 0.88 1.65 8.00
C LEU A 66 0.12 0.41 7.51
N GLN A 67 0.15 -0.67 8.29
CA GLN A 67 -0.52 -1.93 7.94
C GLN A 67 -2.05 -1.76 7.90
N LYS A 68 -2.63 -0.98 8.83
CA LYS A 68 -4.07 -0.69 8.85
C LYS A 68 -4.51 0.14 7.64
N ARG A 69 -3.67 1.08 7.17
CA ARG A 69 -3.95 1.87 5.94
C ARG A 69 -3.79 1.04 4.67
N GLY A 70 -2.82 0.12 4.64
CA GLY A 70 -2.58 -0.78 3.50
C GLY A 70 -3.80 -1.64 3.15
N CYS A 71 -4.57 -2.12 4.14
CA CYS A 71 -5.75 -2.95 3.91
C CYS A 71 -6.87 -2.23 3.12
N SER A 72 -7.00 -0.91 3.27
CA SER A 72 -8.03 -0.15 2.52
C SER A 72 -7.61 0.11 1.08
N LEU A 73 -6.33 0.41 0.85
CA LEU A 73 -5.76 0.60 -0.48
C LEU A 73 -5.74 -0.71 -1.28
N LEU A 74 -5.38 -1.82 -0.64
CA LEU A 74 -5.41 -3.14 -1.25
C LEU A 74 -6.81 -3.48 -1.79
N ARG A 75 -7.85 -3.24 -0.98
CA ARG A 75 -9.24 -3.47 -1.40
C ARG A 75 -9.68 -2.58 -2.57
N ALA A 76 -9.14 -1.37 -2.67
CA ALA A 76 -9.44 -0.47 -3.79
C ALA A 76 -8.76 -0.95 -5.08
N VAL A 77 -7.52 -1.41 -5.00
CA VAL A 77 -6.71 -1.86 -6.15
C VAL A 77 -7.13 -3.26 -6.63
N GLU A 78 -7.59 -4.14 -5.74
CA GLU A 78 -8.13 -5.48 -6.10
C GLU A 78 -9.58 -5.43 -6.64
N HIS A 79 -10.17 -4.24 -6.74
CA HIS A 79 -11.54 -4.12 -7.21
C HIS A 79 -11.61 -4.31 -8.74
N PRO A 80 -12.51 -5.14 -9.29
CA PRO A 80 -12.58 -5.42 -10.73
C PRO A 80 -12.86 -4.16 -11.59
N VAL A 81 -13.51 -3.15 -11.01
CA VAL A 81 -13.71 -1.85 -11.68
C VAL A 81 -12.37 -1.14 -11.91
N PHE A 82 -11.42 -1.27 -10.99
CA PHE A 82 -10.10 -0.68 -11.14
C PHE A 82 -9.33 -1.33 -12.30
N ASP A 83 -9.40 -2.66 -12.41
CA ASP A 83 -8.82 -3.39 -13.54
C ASP A 83 -9.48 -3.01 -14.87
N PHE A 84 -10.81 -2.84 -14.88
CA PHE A 84 -11.54 -2.40 -16.07
C PHE A 84 -11.13 -0.99 -16.50
N LEU A 85 -10.98 -0.05 -15.56
CA LEU A 85 -10.48 1.30 -15.84
C LEU A 85 -9.06 1.28 -16.42
N CYS A 86 -8.19 0.42 -15.88
CA CYS A 86 -6.84 0.26 -16.38
C CYS A 86 -6.84 -0.29 -17.81
N ALA A 87 -7.61 -1.35 -18.08
CA ALA A 87 -7.78 -1.91 -19.42
C ALA A 87 -8.34 -0.88 -20.41
N PHE A 88 -9.34 -0.09 -19.98
CA PHE A 88 -9.91 0.97 -20.79
C PHE A 88 -8.89 2.06 -21.15
N MET A 89 -8.05 2.47 -20.20
CA MET A 89 -6.97 3.42 -20.46
C MET A 89 -5.90 2.87 -21.41
N ILE A 90 -5.62 1.56 -21.40
CA ILE A 90 -4.72 0.91 -22.38
C ILE A 90 -5.31 1.02 -23.79
N VAL A 91 -6.60 0.77 -23.94
CA VAL A 91 -7.28 0.90 -25.25
C VAL A 91 -7.25 2.35 -25.74
N ILE A 92 -7.57 3.31 -24.86
CA ILE A 92 -7.50 4.74 -25.21
C ILE A 92 -6.08 5.14 -25.63
N ASN A 93 -5.06 4.75 -24.86
CA ASN A 93 -3.67 5.05 -25.20
C ASN A 93 -3.28 4.44 -26.56
N SER A 94 -3.71 3.21 -26.84
CA SER A 94 -3.48 2.55 -28.13
C SER A 94 -4.11 3.31 -29.30
N VAL A 95 -5.32 3.84 -29.12
CA VAL A 95 -6.00 4.69 -30.13
C VAL A 95 -5.27 6.02 -30.32
N ILE A 96 -4.81 6.65 -29.23
CA ILE A 96 -4.03 7.90 -29.29
C ILE A 96 -2.73 7.70 -30.07
N ILE A 97 -1.98 6.64 -29.77
CA ILE A 97 -0.73 6.33 -30.47
C ILE A 97 -1.01 6.05 -31.95
N GLY A 98 -2.06 5.28 -32.25
CA GLY A 98 -2.49 5.03 -33.64
C GLY A 98 -2.80 6.33 -34.40
N GLY A 99 -3.60 7.21 -33.80
CA GLY A 99 -3.95 8.51 -34.39
C GLY A 99 -2.76 9.47 -34.50
N MET A 100 -1.81 9.41 -33.57
CA MET A 100 -0.57 10.17 -33.64
C MET A 100 0.31 9.73 -34.81
N VAL A 101 0.47 8.41 -34.99
CA VAL A 101 1.22 7.83 -36.11
C VAL A 101 0.55 8.20 -37.43
N GLU A 102 -0.77 8.05 -37.53
CA GLU A 102 -1.52 8.47 -38.72
C GLU A 102 -1.33 9.97 -39.00
N TRP A 103 -1.47 10.82 -37.99
CA TRP A 103 -1.28 12.27 -38.16
C TRP A 103 0.11 12.61 -38.71
N GLN A 104 1.17 11.96 -38.20
CA GLN A 104 2.55 12.14 -38.68
C GLN A 104 2.74 11.72 -40.14
N THR A 105 1.92 10.81 -40.67
CA THR A 105 2.00 10.46 -42.11
C THR A 105 1.40 11.54 -43.02
N TRP A 106 0.43 12.31 -42.52
CA TRP A 106 -0.27 13.33 -43.30
C TRP A 106 0.27 14.75 -43.09
N HIS A 107 0.89 15.01 -41.94
CA HIS A 107 1.37 16.33 -41.54
C HIS A 107 2.79 16.22 -40.97
N GLU A 108 3.71 17.06 -41.46
CA GLU A 108 5.08 17.13 -40.92
C GLU A 108 5.13 17.74 -39.51
N SER A 109 4.09 18.47 -39.09
CA SER A 109 4.05 19.13 -37.80
C SER A 109 3.42 18.25 -36.71
N GLU A 110 4.07 18.19 -35.56
CA GLU A 110 3.56 17.50 -34.38
C GLU A 110 2.31 18.17 -33.82
N ASN A 111 1.28 17.36 -33.57
CA ASN A 111 0.06 17.83 -32.92
C ASN A 111 0.21 17.75 -31.40
N ARG A 112 0.23 18.91 -30.75
CA ARG A 112 0.37 19.05 -29.29
C ARG A 112 -0.70 18.30 -28.50
N TYR A 113 -1.90 18.10 -29.06
CA TYR A 113 -2.99 17.39 -28.40
C TYR A 113 -2.64 15.91 -28.17
N TYR A 114 -2.05 15.22 -29.16
CA TYR A 114 -1.64 13.82 -29.00
C TYR A 114 -0.52 13.67 -27.98
N LEU A 115 0.44 14.61 -27.98
CA LEU A 115 1.53 14.62 -27.02
C LEU A 115 1.02 14.77 -25.58
N MET A 116 0.14 15.75 -25.33
CA MET A 116 -0.45 15.95 -24.00
C MET A 116 -1.32 14.75 -23.56
N ALA A 117 -2.07 14.15 -24.49
CA ALA A 117 -2.89 12.98 -24.17
C ALA A 117 -2.02 11.75 -23.79
N ALA A 118 -0.89 11.57 -24.48
CA ALA A 118 0.08 10.52 -24.15
C ALA A 118 0.73 10.73 -22.77
N ASP A 119 1.09 11.98 -22.43
CA ASP A 119 1.62 12.32 -21.10
C ASP A 119 0.61 12.04 -19.99
N ILE A 120 -0.66 12.40 -20.20
CA ILE A 120 -1.73 12.13 -19.23
C ILE A 120 -1.92 10.62 -19.03
N CYS A 121 -1.93 9.83 -20.11
CA CYS A 121 -2.03 8.38 -20.01
C CYS A 121 -0.84 7.79 -19.25
N SER A 122 0.36 8.31 -19.48
CA SER A 122 1.58 7.88 -18.78
C SER A 122 1.53 8.19 -17.28
N LEU A 123 1.07 9.38 -16.90
CA LEU A 123 0.87 9.74 -15.49
C LEU A 123 -0.18 8.87 -14.81
N PHE A 124 -1.25 8.51 -15.52
CA PHE A 124 -2.27 7.60 -15.00
C PHE A 124 -1.70 6.21 -14.68
N PHE A 125 -0.96 5.61 -15.62
CA PHE A 125 -0.30 4.31 -15.38
C PHE A 125 0.76 4.39 -14.28
N LEU A 126 1.51 5.49 -14.21
CA LEU A 126 2.46 5.70 -13.12
C LEU A 126 1.76 5.72 -11.77
N PHE A 127 0.63 6.43 -11.66
CA PHE A 127 -0.16 6.49 -10.44
C PHE A 127 -0.77 5.13 -10.08
N GLU A 128 -1.32 4.41 -11.06
CA GLU A 128 -1.80 3.03 -10.90
C GLU A 128 -0.71 2.11 -10.34
N LEU A 129 0.47 2.13 -10.97
CA LEU A 129 1.61 1.34 -10.55
C LEU A 129 2.06 1.68 -9.12
N ILE A 130 2.13 2.97 -8.78
CA ILE A 130 2.46 3.43 -7.42
C ILE A 130 1.43 2.91 -6.42
N LEU A 131 0.13 3.03 -6.71
CA LEU A 131 -0.92 2.51 -5.83
C LEU A 131 -0.78 1.01 -5.61
N ARG A 132 -0.48 0.26 -6.67
CA ARG A 132 -0.33 -1.21 -6.63
C ARG A 132 0.91 -1.63 -5.83
N ILE A 133 2.03 -0.91 -5.98
CA ILE A 133 3.25 -1.10 -5.16
C ILE A 133 2.98 -0.75 -3.69
N LEU A 134 2.27 0.35 -3.41
CA LEU A 134 1.93 0.77 -2.05
C LEU A 134 0.96 -0.21 -1.37
N ALA A 135 0.01 -0.78 -2.13
CA ALA A 135 -0.96 -1.75 -1.64
C ALA A 135 -0.30 -3.10 -1.26
N ASN A 136 0.57 -3.62 -2.13
CA ASN A 136 1.23 -4.93 -1.92
C ASN A 136 2.47 -4.84 -1.02
N GLY A 137 3.02 -3.63 -0.85
CA GLY A 137 4.26 -3.38 -0.14
C GLY A 137 5.50 -3.87 -0.90
N VAL A 138 6.62 -3.18 -0.71
CA VAL A 138 7.90 -3.47 -1.40
C VAL A 138 8.38 -4.91 -1.14
N LYS A 139 8.09 -5.50 0.03
CA LYS A 139 8.51 -6.87 0.36
C LYS A 139 7.68 -7.97 -0.31
N GLY A 140 6.41 -7.69 -0.66
CA GLY A 140 5.58 -8.64 -1.41
C GLY A 140 5.94 -8.63 -2.90
N PHE A 141 6.27 -7.46 -3.44
CA PHE A 141 6.55 -7.28 -4.87
C PHE A 141 7.86 -7.93 -5.35
N PHE A 142 8.94 -7.86 -4.56
CA PHE A 142 10.26 -8.38 -4.96
C PHE A 142 10.52 -9.85 -4.56
N CYS A 143 9.62 -10.50 -3.81
CA CYS A 143 9.79 -11.88 -3.35
C CYS A 143 8.76 -12.86 -3.93
N ALA A 144 7.79 -12.40 -4.70
CA ALA A 144 6.72 -13.25 -5.28
C ALA A 144 6.80 -13.37 -6.81
N GLN A 145 7.96 -13.07 -7.41
CA GLN A 145 8.21 -13.26 -8.83
C GLN A 145 9.06 -14.51 -9.08
#